data_AF-A0A819N946-F1
#
_entry.id   AF-A0A819N946-F1
#
_cell.length_a   1.000
_cell.length_b   1.000
_cell.length_c   1.000
_cell.angle_alpha   90.00
_cell.angle_beta   90.00
_cell.angle_gamma   90.00
#
_symmetry.space_group_name_H-M   'P 1'
#
loop_
_entity.id
_entity.type
_entity.pdbx_description
1 polymer ?
#
loop_
_entity_poly.entity_id
_entity_poly.type
_entity_poly.pdbx_seq_one_letter_code
_entity_poly.pdbx_strand_id
1 'polypeptide(L)'
;MPVEVIVAGLPRSGTLSMCEALTQLGYHKSMHMAKLIVNPTQMAVWTEIYGKHLEKTWTSHDWRQMFNQQFPEYIAVTDAPFCDFAVEIAQAYPEAK
;
A
#
# COMPACT_ATOMS: atom_id res chain seq x y z
N MET A 1 6.72 -8.02 -6.12
CA MET A 1 5.66 -8.65 -6.97
C MET A 1 4.71 -7.56 -7.42
N PRO A 2 3.91 -7.71 -8.50
CA PRO A 2 3.01 -6.63 -8.91
C PRO A 2 1.91 -6.44 -7.86
N VAL A 3 1.57 -5.17 -7.58
CA VAL A 3 0.32 -4.84 -6.91
C VAL A 3 -0.81 -5.13 -7.89
N GLU A 4 -1.83 -5.85 -7.45
CA GLU A 4 -2.95 -6.30 -8.29
C GLU A 4 -4.25 -5.57 -7.97
N VAL A 5 -4.44 -5.13 -6.71
CA VAL A 5 -5.65 -4.42 -6.26
C VAL A 5 -5.30 -3.23 -5.38
N ILE A 6 -5.87 -2.07 -5.69
CA ILE A 6 -5.68 -0.81 -4.99
C ILE A 6 -7.04 -0.33 -4.45
N VAL A 7 -7.26 -0.48 -3.15
CA VAL A 7 -8.45 0.05 -2.50
C VAL A 7 -8.15 1.47 -1.99
N ALA A 8 -8.54 2.47 -2.77
CA ALA A 8 -8.34 3.90 -2.46
C ALA A 8 -9.28 4.46 -1.36
N GLY A 9 -10.03 3.58 -0.66
CA GLY A 9 -10.91 3.99 0.43
C GLY A 9 -10.13 4.54 1.62
N LEU A 10 -10.54 5.72 2.11
CA LEU A 10 -9.94 6.37 3.27
C LEU A 10 -10.24 5.60 4.58
N PRO A 11 -9.46 5.83 5.65
CA PRO A 11 -9.73 5.22 6.95
C PRO A 11 -11.18 5.41 7.38
N ARG A 12 -11.74 4.37 8.00
CA ARG A 12 -13.14 4.32 8.49
C ARG A 12 -14.21 4.21 7.39
N SER A 13 -13.83 3.97 6.12
CA SER A 13 -14.77 3.70 5.02
C SER A 13 -15.05 2.21 4.77
N GLY A 14 -14.87 1.35 5.78
CA GLY A 14 -14.97 -0.11 5.62
C GLY A 14 -13.69 -0.80 5.10
N THR A 15 -12.54 -0.13 5.19
CA THR A 15 -11.22 -0.63 4.73
C THR A 15 -10.85 -1.99 5.35
N LEU A 16 -11.12 -2.20 6.63
CA LEU A 16 -10.85 -3.49 7.29
C LEU A 16 -11.73 -4.61 6.71
N SER A 17 -13.02 -4.34 6.51
CA SER A 17 -13.93 -5.30 5.88
C SER A 17 -13.50 -5.62 4.44
N MET A 18 -13.01 -4.61 3.69
CA MET A 18 -12.45 -4.82 2.36
C MET A 18 -11.18 -5.68 2.39
N CYS A 19 -10.26 -5.46 3.33
CA CYS A 19 -9.06 -6.29 3.49
C CYS A 19 -9.42 -7.76 3.79
N GLU A 20 -10.40 -8.00 4.65
CA GLU A 20 -10.89 -9.36 4.95
C GLU A 20 -11.58 -10.00 3.73
N ALA A 21 -12.39 -9.24 2.99
CA ALA A 21 -13.03 -9.73 1.77
C ALA A 21 -11.99 -10.12 0.70
N LEU A 22 -10.96 -9.30 0.49
CA LEU A 22 -9.85 -9.62 -0.41
C LEU A 22 -9.11 -10.89 0.01
N THR A 23 -8.89 -11.06 1.31
CA THR A 23 -8.29 -12.29 1.86
C THR A 23 -9.13 -13.53 1.55
N GLN A 24 -10.47 -13.43 1.65
CA GLN A 24 -11.39 -14.51 1.28
C GLN A 24 -11.40 -14.83 -0.22
N LEU A 25 -11.14 -13.82 -1.07
CA LEU A 25 -11.03 -13.98 -2.52
C LEU A 25 -9.66 -14.51 -2.99
N GLY A 26 -8.75 -14.84 -2.06
CA GLY A 26 -7.42 -15.39 -2.37
C GLY A 26 -6.29 -14.36 -2.34
N TYR A 27 -6.57 -13.08 -2.11
CA TYR A 27 -5.55 -12.04 -1.93
C TYR A 27 -5.01 -12.05 -0.49
N HIS A 28 -4.44 -13.18 -0.06
CA HIS A 28 -3.99 -13.38 1.33
C HIS A 28 -2.96 -12.35 1.80
N LYS A 29 -2.21 -11.76 0.87
CA LYS A 29 -1.21 -10.73 1.15
C LYS A 29 -1.78 -9.32 0.91
N SER A 30 -2.96 -9.07 1.48
CA SER A 30 -3.59 -7.74 1.52
C SER A 30 -3.05 -6.92 2.69
N MET A 31 -2.63 -5.69 2.44
CA MET A 31 -2.13 -4.76 3.46
C MET A 31 -3.29 -3.94 4.06
N HIS A 32 -3.20 -3.63 5.36
CA HIS A 32 -4.09 -2.71 6.08
C HIS A 32 -3.36 -2.07 7.28
N MET A 33 -3.71 -0.84 7.71
CA MET A 33 -3.07 -0.14 8.85
C MET A 33 -3.04 -0.99 10.13
N ALA A 34 -4.09 -1.76 10.39
CA ALA A 34 -4.15 -2.68 11.54
C ALA A 34 -3.00 -3.71 11.59
N LYS A 35 -2.46 -4.10 10.42
CA LYS A 35 -1.26 -4.98 10.34
C LYS A 35 0.02 -4.18 10.58
N LEU A 36 0.01 -2.91 10.18
CA LEU A 36 1.15 -2.02 10.29
C LEU A 36 1.38 -1.51 11.72
N ILE A 37 0.31 -1.13 12.43
CA ILE A 37 0.40 -0.53 13.78
C ILE A 37 1.04 -1.45 14.83
N VAL A 38 0.94 -2.76 14.63
CA VAL A 38 1.58 -3.77 15.48
C VAL A 38 3.00 -4.14 15.02
N ASN A 39 3.48 -3.53 13.92
CA ASN A 39 4.81 -3.72 13.36
C ASN A 39 5.60 -2.38 13.39
N PRO A 40 6.28 -2.09 14.51
CA PRO A 40 6.98 -0.81 14.69
C PRO A 40 8.09 -0.58 13.66
N THR A 41 8.72 -1.65 13.16
CA THR A 41 9.75 -1.55 12.10
C THR A 41 9.14 -1.05 10.80
N GLN A 42 8.02 -1.62 10.37
CA GLN A 42 7.35 -1.14 9.14
C GLN A 42 6.75 0.27 9.33
N MET A 43 6.28 0.62 10.52
CA MET A 43 5.84 2.01 10.83
C MET A 43 6.97 3.03 10.65
N ALA A 44 8.19 2.70 11.09
CA ALA A 44 9.35 3.56 10.90
C ALA A 44 9.68 3.74 9.40
N VAL A 45 9.62 2.65 8.62
CA VAL A 45 9.80 2.69 7.16
C VAL A 45 8.80 3.65 6.49
N TRP A 46 7.54 3.63 6.90
CA TRP A 46 6.53 4.56 6.37
C TRP A 46 6.86 6.01 6.69
N THR A 47 7.31 6.29 7.91
CA THR A 47 7.72 7.66 8.30
C THR A 47 8.84 8.17 7.39
N GLU A 48 9.82 7.32 7.04
CA GLU A 48 10.87 7.67 6.08
C GLU A 48 10.33 7.87 4.66
N ILE A 49 9.39 7.03 4.21
CA ILE A 49 8.76 7.14 2.89
C ILE A 49 8.04 8.50 2.76
N TYR A 50 7.24 8.87 3.76
CA TYR A 50 6.58 10.17 3.77
C TYR A 50 7.60 11.32 3.71
N GLY A 51 8.66 11.28 4.52
CA GLY A 51 9.71 12.30 4.48
C GLY A 51 10.35 12.44 3.09
N LYS A 52 10.79 11.32 2.50
CA LYS A 52 11.40 11.29 1.16
C LYS A 52 10.42 11.70 0.05
N HIS A 53 9.13 11.46 0.22
CA HIS A 53 8.09 11.90 -0.74
C HIS A 53 7.87 13.42 -0.68
N LEU A 54 8.05 14.04 0.48
CA LEU A 54 7.93 15.50 0.63
C LEU A 54 9.14 16.25 0.03
N GLU A 55 10.31 15.61 -0.02
CA GLU A 55 11.54 16.22 -0.53
C GLU A 55 11.62 16.25 -2.07
N LYS A 56 10.97 15.31 -2.76
CA LYS A 56 10.99 15.22 -4.23
C LYS A 56 9.77 14.48 -4.77
N THR A 57 9.39 14.80 -6.01
CA THR A 57 8.42 13.99 -6.76
C THR A 57 9.00 12.63 -7.10
N TRP A 58 8.28 11.57 -6.77
CA TRP A 58 8.68 10.19 -7.10
C TRP A 58 8.16 9.79 -8.47
N THR A 59 8.99 9.08 -9.24
CA THR A 59 8.58 8.48 -10.51
C THR A 59 7.87 7.14 -10.26
N SER A 60 7.16 6.61 -11.27
CA SER A 60 6.62 5.25 -11.22
C SER A 60 7.68 4.19 -10.92
N HIS A 61 8.95 4.42 -11.32
CA HIS A 61 10.05 3.52 -10.99
C HIS A 61 10.39 3.57 -9.49
N ASP A 62 10.46 4.76 -8.89
CA ASP A 62 10.70 4.93 -7.45
C ASP A 62 9.61 4.24 -6.62
N TRP A 63 8.34 4.41 -7.00
CA TRP A 63 7.21 3.74 -6.36
C TRP A 63 7.31 2.21 -6.42
N ARG A 64 7.58 1.65 -7.61
CA ARG A 64 7.79 0.21 -7.77
C ARG A 64 8.98 -0.29 -6.97
N GLN A 65 10.08 0.47 -6.93
CA GLN A 65 11.26 0.08 -6.17
C GLN A 65 10.97 0.07 -4.67
N MET A 66 10.37 1.13 -4.14
CA MET A 66 9.98 1.21 -2.73
C MET A 66 9.09 0.04 -2.34
N PHE A 67 8.03 -0.22 -3.12
CA PHE A 67 7.08 -1.29 -2.82
C PHE A 67 7.76 -2.66 -2.83
N ASN A 68 8.56 -2.95 -3.87
CA ASN A 68 9.26 -4.24 -3.97
C ASN A 68 10.33 -4.44 -2.88
N GLN A 69 10.92 -3.37 -2.36
CA GLN A 69 11.97 -3.46 -1.33
C GLN A 69 11.38 -3.53 0.09
N GLN A 70 10.39 -2.70 0.38
CA GLN A 70 9.86 -2.53 1.73
C GLN A 70 8.66 -3.43 2.00
N PHE A 71 7.90 -3.78 0.96
CA PHE A 71 6.63 -4.50 1.05
C PHE A 71 6.52 -5.62 0.00
N PRO A 72 7.55 -6.48 -0.17
CA PRO A 72 7.61 -7.45 -1.26
C PRO A 72 6.46 -8.46 -1.25
N GLU A 73 5.87 -8.72 -0.09
CA GLU A 73 4.80 -9.68 0.08
C GLU A 73 3.45 -9.14 -0.38
N TYR A 74 3.18 -7.83 -0.29
CA TYR A 74 1.83 -7.34 -0.52
C TYR A 74 1.44 -7.33 -2.00
N ILE A 75 0.22 -7.79 -2.27
CA ILE A 75 -0.37 -7.87 -3.62
C ILE A 75 -1.66 -7.05 -3.72
N ALA A 76 -2.23 -6.65 -2.58
CA ALA A 76 -3.36 -5.74 -2.51
C ALA A 76 -3.16 -4.74 -1.37
N VAL A 77 -3.61 -3.50 -1.55
CA VAL A 77 -3.45 -2.43 -0.57
C VAL A 77 -4.79 -1.80 -0.21
N THR A 78 -4.98 -1.57 1.09
CA THR A 78 -6.20 -0.96 1.66
C THR A 78 -5.81 -0.03 2.81
N ASP A 79 -6.64 0.97 3.12
CA ASP A 79 -6.42 1.88 4.25
C ASP A 79 -5.15 2.75 4.13
N ALA A 80 -4.94 3.57 5.15
CA ALA A 80 -3.67 4.26 5.34
C ALA A 80 -2.52 3.24 5.59
N PRO A 81 -1.28 3.57 5.23
CA PRO A 81 -0.84 4.79 4.53
C PRO A 81 -1.00 4.75 3.00
N PHE A 82 -1.44 3.64 2.42
CA PHE A 82 -1.40 3.45 0.96
C PHE A 82 -2.52 4.22 0.22
N CYS A 83 -3.65 4.51 0.88
CA CYS A 83 -4.70 5.35 0.29
C CYS A 83 -4.20 6.75 -0.09
N ASP A 84 -3.20 7.27 0.63
CA ASP A 84 -2.63 8.60 0.37
C ASP A 84 -1.84 8.67 -0.94
N PHE A 85 -1.45 7.51 -1.47
CA PHE A 85 -0.62 7.36 -2.67
C PHE A 85 -1.33 6.54 -3.76
N ALA A 86 -2.66 6.42 -3.70
CA ALA A 86 -3.41 5.53 -4.58
C ALA A 86 -3.24 5.88 -6.07
N VAL A 87 -3.12 7.17 -6.40
CA VAL A 87 -2.93 7.63 -7.79
C VAL A 87 -1.54 7.24 -8.30
N GLU A 88 -0.51 7.49 -7.51
CA GLU A 88 0.87 7.19 -7.83
C GLU A 88 1.10 5.69 -7.96
N ILE A 89 0.52 4.90 -7.06
CA ILE A 89 0.58 3.43 -7.10
C ILE A 89 -0.16 2.92 -8.35
N ALA A 90 -1.35 3.46 -8.68
CA ALA A 90 -2.07 3.07 -9.89
C ALA A 90 -1.29 3.41 -11.18
N GLN A 91 -0.60 4.56 -11.22
CA GLN A 91 0.30 4.90 -12.32
C GLN A 91 1.52 3.97 -12.39
N ALA A 92 2.03 3.53 -11.24
CA ALA A 92 3.16 2.61 -11.14
C ALA A 92 2.82 1.17 -11.54
N TYR A 93 1.57 0.76 -11.33
CA TYR A 93 1.00 -0.57 -11.61
C TYR A 93 -0.26 -0.45 -12.47
N PRO A 94 -0.13 -0.18 -13.79
CA PRO A 94 -1.28 0.11 -14.66
C PRO A 94 -2.23 -1.08 -14.89
N GLU A 95 -1.78 -2.30 -14.59
CA GLU A 95 -2.60 -3.52 -14.66
C GLU A 95 -3.39 -3.78 -13.37
N ALA A 96 -3.10 -3.05 -12.29
CA ALA A 96 -3.84 -3.14 -11.04
C ALA A 96 -5.25 -2.58 -11.20
N LYS A 97 -6.20 -3.16 -10.46
CA LYS A 97 -7.58 -2.66 -10.39
C LYS A 97 -7.82 -1.74 -9.20
#